data_AF-A0A357N238-F1
#
_entry.id   AF-A0A357N238-F1
#
_cell.length_a   1.000
_cell.length_b   1.000
_cell.length_c   1.000
_cell.angle_alpha   90.00
_cell.angle_beta   90.00
_cell.angle_gamma   90.00
#
_symmetry.space_group_name_H-M   'P 1'
#
loop_
_entity.id
_entity.type
_entity.pdbx_description
1 polymer ?
#
loop_
_entity_poly.entity_id
_entity_poly.type
_entity_poly.pdbx_seq_one_letter_code
_entity_poly.pdbx_strand_id
1 'polypeptide(L)'
;MLALFDSLRLWLDGIAHLGTILAVAYLLYLLALTGWIMLQKREPVATLSWILSLALLPYLGLFIYYLLGPQKVKRQRLRRGRARSGMEHYSDVCPPDAGCTELAKVAQATTGLAPSSATEVTWLVDGATTYAALIEAIGQARDHVHLEYYIFNPDHAGTALRDALVERARAGVQVRLLLDAVGSSALPARFLRPLLDAGGEAVWFHPRQLLKPFKRPWLNLRTHRKLVIIDGQLAFTGGINITDEEDESRNPNAYRDLHMRLRGHVVRSLQLVFAEDWLYASGQEPSRFDIARLWPADMPLRGDGSIDAQVLVSGPDSGWETIHRLHVAAIQEANERVWLVTPYFVPGEAARMALTSAALGGLDVRLLVPKMSDSWFVTQAARSYFDELLHAGVKIYEYGPRMLHTKAFIADDDVCIVGSANFDHRSFRLNFELSMMISDRDRVAELATLLQAEFDSATRVHDEAGRSLWLHRLPEAFARLASPLL
;
A
#
# COMPACT_ATOMS: atom_id res chain seq x y z
N MET A 1 -22.84 -9.86 46.29
CA MET A 1 -21.61 -9.88 45.45
C MET A 1 -20.43 -10.46 46.23
N LEU A 2 -20.08 -9.91 47.41
CA LEU A 2 -18.98 -10.41 48.27
C LEU A 2 -19.10 -11.90 48.67
N ALA A 3 -20.27 -12.35 49.15
CA ALA A 3 -20.48 -13.76 49.51
C ALA A 3 -20.33 -14.75 48.34
N LEU A 4 -20.55 -14.28 47.11
CA LEU A 4 -20.38 -15.09 45.89
C LEU A 4 -18.89 -15.27 45.56
N PHE A 5 -18.07 -14.24 45.82
CA PHE A 5 -16.61 -14.31 45.68
C PHE A 5 -15.98 -15.21 46.74
N ASP A 6 -16.45 -15.16 47.99
CA ASP A 6 -15.93 -16.02 49.05
C ASP A 6 -16.27 -17.50 48.82
N SER A 7 -17.50 -17.77 48.36
CA SER A 7 -17.93 -19.12 47.98
C SER A 7 -17.11 -19.67 46.80
N LEU A 8 -16.82 -18.83 45.81
CA LEU A 8 -15.99 -19.19 44.67
C LEU A 8 -14.54 -19.45 45.10
N ARG A 9 -13.99 -18.63 46.00
CA ARG A 9 -12.63 -18.76 46.51
C ARG A 9 -12.45 -20.06 47.30
N LEU A 10 -13.36 -20.35 48.24
CA LEU A 10 -13.35 -21.60 49.01
C LEU A 10 -13.48 -22.83 48.10
N TRP A 11 -14.29 -22.74 47.04
CA TRP A 11 -14.42 -23.80 46.05
C TRP A 11 -13.14 -24.03 45.26
N LEU A 12 -12.46 -22.95 44.82
CA LEU A 12 -11.16 -23.03 44.14
C LEU A 12 -10.06 -23.59 45.04
N ASP A 13 -10.02 -23.15 46.30
CA ASP A 13 -9.04 -23.59 47.30
C ASP A 13 -9.26 -25.07 47.69
N GLY A 14 -10.48 -25.60 47.51
CA GLY A 14 -10.81 -27.02 47.71
C GLY A 14 -10.29 -27.96 46.63
N ILE A 15 -9.82 -27.44 45.49
CA ILE A 15 -9.24 -28.26 44.42
C ILE A 15 -7.76 -28.50 44.72
N ALA A 16 -7.42 -29.73 45.09
CA ALA A 16 -6.06 -30.11 45.41
C ALA A 16 -5.09 -29.78 44.24
N HIS A 17 -3.98 -29.12 44.57
CA HIS A 17 -2.92 -28.74 43.63
C HIS A 17 -3.37 -27.83 42.46
N LEU A 18 -4.53 -27.16 42.54
CA LEU A 18 -5.04 -26.31 41.45
C LEU A 18 -3.99 -25.30 40.96
N GLY A 19 -3.29 -24.64 41.87
CA GLY A 19 -2.22 -23.69 41.51
C GLY A 19 -1.09 -24.34 40.72
N THR A 20 -0.65 -25.54 41.13
CA THR A 20 0.39 -26.33 40.43
C THR A 20 -0.11 -26.78 39.06
N ILE A 21 -1.35 -27.26 38.97
CA ILE A 21 -1.97 -27.69 37.71
C ILE A 21 -2.06 -26.51 36.72
N LEU A 22 -2.53 -25.35 37.17
CA LEU A 22 -2.61 -24.14 36.35
C LEU A 22 -1.23 -23.66 35.90
N ALA A 23 -0.22 -23.72 36.78
CA ALA A 23 1.16 -23.36 36.44
C ALA A 23 1.77 -24.30 35.40
N VAL A 24 1.60 -25.62 35.56
CA VAL A 24 2.07 -26.63 34.59
C VAL A 24 1.34 -26.47 33.24
N ALA A 25 0.01 -26.29 33.27
CA ALA A 25 -0.78 -26.06 32.06
C ALA A 25 -0.34 -24.79 31.31
N TYR A 26 -0.06 -23.71 32.04
CA TYR A 26 0.44 -22.46 31.47
C TYR A 26 1.85 -22.64 30.87
N LEU A 27 2.74 -23.37 31.54
CA LEU A 27 4.08 -23.67 31.04
C LEU A 27 4.02 -24.50 29.74
N LEU A 28 3.20 -25.56 29.72
CA LEU A 28 3.00 -26.38 28.52
C LEU A 28 2.40 -25.56 27.38
N TYR A 29 1.44 -24.67 27.68
CA TYR A 29 0.87 -23.74 26.71
C TYR A 29 1.94 -22.80 26.13
N LEU A 30 2.80 -22.20 26.97
CA LEU A 30 3.90 -21.33 26.51
C LEU A 30 4.93 -22.08 25.67
N LEU A 31 5.28 -23.32 26.04
CA LEU A 31 6.18 -24.16 25.26
C LEU A 31 5.59 -24.51 23.89
N ALA A 32 4.32 -24.92 23.86
CA ALA A 32 3.60 -25.21 22.62
C ALA A 32 3.46 -23.96 21.73
N LEU A 33 3.12 -22.81 22.31
CA LEU A 33 2.99 -21.54 21.59
C LEU A 33 4.34 -21.06 21.06
N THR A 34 5.40 -21.15 21.86
CA THR A 34 6.78 -20.85 21.42
C THR A 34 7.20 -21.75 20.27
N GLY A 35 7.01 -23.07 20.40
CA GLY A 35 7.28 -24.03 19.32
C GLY A 35 6.48 -23.70 18.06
N TRP A 36 5.20 -23.37 18.21
CA TRP A 36 4.35 -22.94 17.09
C TRP A 36 4.86 -21.67 16.40
N ILE A 37 5.24 -20.63 17.18
CA ILE A 37 5.78 -19.37 16.63
C ILE A 37 7.10 -19.64 15.89
N MET A 38 7.99 -20.44 16.45
CA MET A 38 9.25 -20.84 15.81
C MET A 38 9.00 -21.56 14.47
N LEU A 39 8.01 -22.45 14.42
CA LEU A 39 7.62 -23.16 13.20
C LEU A 39 7.03 -22.24 12.12
N GLN A 40 6.69 -20.98 12.42
CA GLN A 40 6.23 -20.03 11.41
C GLN A 40 7.34 -19.50 10.49
N LYS A 41 8.63 -19.82 10.77
CA LYS A 41 9.81 -19.40 9.97
C LYS A 41 9.82 -17.89 9.68
N ARG A 42 9.53 -17.08 10.69
CA ARG A 42 9.56 -15.61 10.59
C ARG A 42 10.96 -15.09 10.90
N GLU A 43 11.18 -13.81 10.60
CA GLU A 43 12.31 -13.00 11.08
C GLU A 43 12.69 -13.41 12.53
N PRO A 44 13.93 -13.86 12.77
CA PRO A 44 14.36 -14.33 14.08
C PRO A 44 14.13 -13.32 15.19
N VAL A 45 14.39 -12.03 14.90
CA VAL A 45 14.19 -10.94 15.86
C VAL A 45 12.71 -10.82 16.27
N ALA A 46 11.79 -10.82 15.31
CA ALA A 46 10.36 -10.75 15.60
C ALA A 46 9.88 -11.98 16.39
N THR A 47 10.40 -13.16 16.06
CA THR A 47 10.10 -14.42 16.78
C THR A 47 10.55 -14.34 18.23
N LEU A 48 11.78 -13.89 18.46
CA LEU A 48 12.33 -13.69 19.81
C LEU A 48 11.53 -12.65 20.59
N SER A 49 11.17 -11.51 19.98
CA SER A 49 10.36 -10.48 20.62
C SER A 49 9.00 -11.01 21.09
N TRP A 50 8.35 -11.87 20.29
CA TRP A 50 7.09 -12.51 20.70
C TRP A 50 7.30 -13.50 21.85
N ILE A 51 8.32 -14.34 21.77
CA ILE A 51 8.65 -15.31 22.82
C ILE A 51 8.93 -14.58 24.14
N LEU A 52 9.77 -13.53 24.11
CA LEU A 52 10.11 -12.72 25.26
C LEU A 52 8.89 -11.98 25.82
N SER A 53 8.05 -11.38 24.97
CA SER A 53 6.83 -10.68 25.40
C SER A 53 5.85 -11.63 26.10
N LEU A 54 5.68 -12.83 25.56
CA LEU A 54 4.82 -13.87 26.14
C LEU A 54 5.37 -14.43 27.46
N ALA A 55 6.70 -14.50 27.60
CA ALA A 55 7.36 -14.98 28.81
C ALA A 55 7.38 -13.93 29.93
N LEU A 56 7.68 -12.66 29.61
CA LEU A 56 7.85 -11.58 30.59
C LEU A 56 6.54 -10.95 31.04
N LEU A 57 5.51 -10.96 30.18
CA LEU A 57 4.22 -10.34 30.45
C LEU A 57 3.11 -11.40 30.36
N PRO A 58 2.92 -12.24 31.39
CA PRO A 58 1.86 -13.23 31.38
C PRO A 58 0.49 -12.56 31.21
N TYR A 59 -0.37 -13.17 30.39
CA TYR A 59 -1.69 -12.67 29.95
C TYR A 59 -1.67 -11.39 29.09
N LEU A 60 -0.90 -10.35 29.45
CA LEU A 60 -0.78 -9.12 28.67
C LEU A 60 -0.05 -9.36 27.34
N GLY A 61 1.05 -10.11 27.35
CA GLY A 61 1.75 -10.53 26.14
C GLY A 61 0.87 -11.38 25.24
N LEU A 62 -0.01 -12.21 25.82
CA LEU A 62 -1.00 -12.99 25.07
C LEU A 62 -2.06 -12.09 24.42
N PHE A 63 -2.54 -11.08 25.15
CA PHE A 63 -3.47 -10.09 24.63
C PHE A 63 -2.85 -9.27 23.48
N ILE A 64 -1.60 -8.83 23.64
CA ILE A 64 -0.85 -8.13 22.58
C ILE A 64 -0.64 -9.04 21.37
N TYR A 65 -0.25 -10.31 21.57
CA TYR A 65 -0.12 -11.30 20.48
C TYR A 65 -1.47 -11.61 19.81
N TYR A 66 -2.57 -11.58 20.55
CA TYR A 66 -3.89 -11.75 19.98
C TYR A 66 -4.27 -10.58 19.05
N LEU A 67 -3.97 -9.33 19.46
CA LEU A 67 -4.30 -8.12 18.70
C LEU A 67 -3.36 -7.85 17.52
N LEU A 68 -2.05 -7.89 17.75
CA LEU A 68 -1.01 -7.48 16.80
C LEU A 68 -0.23 -8.65 16.23
N GLY A 69 -0.40 -9.84 16.82
CA GLY A 69 0.34 -11.01 16.39
C GLY A 69 0.01 -11.39 14.95
N PRO A 70 0.96 -12.08 14.31
CA PRO A 70 0.92 -12.30 12.89
C PRO A 70 -0.31 -13.07 12.40
N GLN A 71 -0.92 -12.58 11.33
CA GLN A 71 -2.04 -13.23 10.64
C GLN A 71 -1.60 -13.66 9.24
N LYS A 72 -1.96 -14.89 8.82
CA LYS A 72 -1.74 -15.36 7.44
C LYS A 72 -3.02 -15.15 6.64
N VAL A 73 -2.97 -14.33 5.60
CA VAL A 73 -4.07 -14.19 4.65
C VAL A 73 -3.91 -15.24 3.57
N LYS A 74 -4.71 -16.31 3.62
CA LYS A 74 -4.72 -17.33 2.56
C LYS A 74 -5.62 -16.92 1.39
N ARG A 75 -5.26 -15.82 0.72
CA ARG A 75 -5.94 -15.34 -0.51
C ARG A 75 -5.48 -16.07 -1.78
N GLN A 76 -4.32 -16.74 -1.72
CA GLN A 76 -3.71 -17.49 -2.83
C GLN A 76 -4.62 -18.52 -3.52
N ARG A 77 -5.68 -19.01 -2.86
CA ARG A 77 -6.66 -19.90 -3.52
C ARG A 77 -7.46 -19.21 -4.62
N LEU A 78 -7.74 -17.90 -4.51
CA LEU A 78 -8.43 -17.14 -5.56
C LEU A 78 -7.50 -16.84 -6.74
N ARG A 79 -6.24 -16.45 -6.46
CA ARG A 79 -5.18 -16.25 -7.46
C ARG A 79 -4.87 -17.51 -8.31
N ARG A 80 -5.05 -18.71 -7.74
CA ARG A 80 -4.69 -19.99 -8.38
C ARG A 80 -5.87 -20.80 -8.91
N GLY A 81 -7.08 -20.59 -8.40
CA GLY A 81 -8.14 -21.61 -8.48
C GLY A 81 -9.13 -21.48 -9.63
N ARG A 82 -9.62 -20.28 -9.96
CA ARG A 82 -10.77 -20.12 -10.88
C ARG A 82 -10.82 -18.81 -11.68
N ALA A 83 -10.01 -17.81 -11.34
CA ALA A 83 -9.89 -16.61 -12.18
C ALA A 83 -9.16 -16.94 -13.51
N ARG A 84 -8.19 -17.87 -13.49
CA ARG A 84 -7.36 -18.21 -14.65
C ARG A 84 -7.99 -19.21 -15.63
N SER A 85 -9.16 -19.78 -15.35
CA SER A 85 -9.80 -20.78 -16.24
C SER A 85 -10.70 -20.17 -17.33
N GLY A 86 -10.59 -18.86 -17.55
CA GLY A 86 -11.29 -18.12 -18.62
C GLY A 86 -10.67 -16.75 -18.96
N MET A 87 -9.66 -16.32 -18.20
CA MET A 87 -8.82 -15.16 -18.50
C MET A 87 -7.59 -15.68 -19.21
N GLU A 88 -7.36 -15.24 -20.45
CA GLU A 88 -6.31 -15.73 -21.35
C GLU A 88 -5.01 -16.06 -20.61
N HIS A 89 -4.42 -17.19 -20.98
CA HIS A 89 -3.13 -17.62 -20.47
C HIS A 89 -2.09 -16.51 -20.65
N TYR A 90 -1.77 -15.80 -19.56
CA TYR A 90 -0.61 -14.93 -19.38
C TYR A 90 0.72 -15.73 -19.45
N SER A 91 0.76 -16.85 -20.18
CA SER A 91 1.84 -17.83 -20.14
C SER A 91 3.10 -17.35 -20.87
N ASP A 92 3.01 -16.43 -21.83
CA ASP A 92 4.15 -16.14 -22.73
C ASP A 92 4.27 -14.66 -23.14
N VAL A 93 4.08 -13.72 -22.22
CA VAL A 93 4.11 -12.26 -22.54
C VAL A 93 5.42 -11.59 -22.09
N CYS A 94 6.51 -12.33 -22.19
CA CYS A 94 7.77 -11.71 -22.55
C CYS A 94 8.19 -12.33 -23.89
N PRO A 95 7.79 -11.71 -25.02
CA PRO A 95 8.26 -12.16 -26.32
C PRO A 95 9.79 -12.19 -26.29
N PRO A 96 10.45 -13.30 -26.69
CA PRO A 96 11.92 -13.43 -26.68
C PRO A 96 12.65 -12.29 -27.41
N ASP A 97 11.92 -11.61 -28.29
CA ASP A 97 12.28 -10.51 -29.17
C ASP A 97 12.00 -9.11 -28.60
N ALA A 98 11.32 -8.97 -27.45
CA ALA A 98 10.90 -7.69 -26.88
C ALA A 98 11.81 -7.09 -25.79
N GLY A 99 13.04 -7.59 -25.62
CA GLY A 99 14.02 -6.95 -24.74
C GLY A 99 13.59 -6.81 -23.27
N CYS A 100 12.83 -7.77 -22.72
CA CYS A 100 12.34 -7.66 -21.34
C CYS A 100 13.50 -7.54 -20.36
N THR A 101 13.51 -6.43 -19.63
CA THR A 101 14.46 -6.16 -18.55
C THR A 101 14.35 -7.21 -17.45
N GLU A 102 15.43 -7.39 -16.67
CA GLU A 102 15.39 -8.28 -15.52
C GLU A 102 14.31 -7.84 -14.51
N LEU A 103 14.12 -6.52 -14.32
CA LEU A 103 13.01 -5.96 -13.54
C LEU A 103 11.64 -6.49 -14.01
N ALA A 104 11.38 -6.46 -15.32
CA ALA A 104 10.10 -6.90 -15.88
C ALA A 104 9.83 -8.39 -15.63
N LYS A 105 10.87 -9.23 -15.75
CA LYS A 105 10.80 -10.66 -15.46
C LYS A 105 10.57 -10.94 -13.97
N VAL A 106 11.27 -10.23 -13.09
CA VAL A 106 11.09 -10.35 -11.64
C VAL A 106 9.68 -9.90 -11.23
N ALA A 107 9.19 -8.79 -11.80
CA ALA A 107 7.83 -8.33 -11.58
C ALA A 107 6.79 -9.38 -12.00
N GLN A 108 6.93 -9.98 -13.20
CA GLN A 108 6.01 -11.01 -13.67
C GLN A 108 6.07 -12.26 -12.79
N ALA A 109 7.27 -12.73 -12.44
CA ALA A 109 7.46 -13.92 -11.62
C ALA A 109 6.86 -13.78 -10.21
N THR A 110 6.86 -12.57 -9.67
CA THR A 110 6.39 -12.31 -8.30
C THR A 110 4.92 -11.87 -8.21
N THR A 111 4.38 -11.21 -9.24
CA THR A 111 2.97 -10.77 -9.29
C THR A 111 2.06 -11.73 -10.04
N GLY A 112 2.59 -12.44 -11.04
CA GLY A 112 1.80 -13.14 -12.06
C GLY A 112 1.16 -12.22 -13.11
N LEU A 113 1.48 -10.92 -13.12
CA LEU A 113 1.03 -9.94 -14.10
C LEU A 113 2.17 -9.69 -15.10
N ALA A 114 1.92 -9.92 -16.38
CA ALA A 114 2.95 -9.72 -17.40
C ALA A 114 3.25 -8.25 -17.68
N PRO A 115 4.44 -7.99 -18.26
CA PRO A 115 4.74 -6.72 -18.90
C PRO A 115 3.68 -6.37 -19.94
N SER A 116 3.35 -5.08 -20.02
CA SER A 116 2.30 -4.54 -20.86
C SER A 116 2.79 -3.24 -21.50
N SER A 117 1.90 -2.58 -22.24
CA SER A 117 2.13 -1.23 -22.74
C SER A 117 0.98 -0.29 -22.36
N ALA A 118 1.29 1.00 -22.36
CA ALA A 118 0.35 2.10 -22.31
C ALA A 118 0.44 2.89 -23.62
N THR A 119 -0.70 3.43 -24.06
CA THR A 119 -0.78 4.38 -25.18
C THR A 119 -0.64 5.82 -24.69
N GLU A 120 -1.03 6.06 -23.44
CA GLU A 120 -1.01 7.37 -22.81
C GLU A 120 -0.78 7.21 -21.31
N VAL A 121 0.15 7.99 -20.75
CA VAL A 121 0.31 8.18 -19.31
C VAL A 121 0.43 9.68 -19.04
N THR A 122 -0.53 10.21 -18.28
CA THR A 122 -0.55 11.61 -17.85
C THR A 122 -0.34 11.69 -16.35
N TRP A 123 0.66 12.45 -15.93
CA TRP A 123 0.86 12.79 -14.52
C TRP A 123 -0.20 13.80 -14.07
N LEU A 124 -0.88 13.48 -12.97
CA LEU A 124 -1.85 14.36 -12.32
C LEU A 124 -1.26 14.77 -10.98
N VAL A 125 -0.87 16.03 -10.90
CA VAL A 125 -0.32 16.62 -9.68
C VAL A 125 -1.50 17.18 -8.90
N ASP A 126 -1.54 16.90 -7.60
CA ASP A 126 -2.59 17.36 -6.67
C ASP A 126 -4.01 16.76 -6.86
N GLY A 127 -4.81 16.87 -5.80
CA GLY A 127 -6.18 16.38 -5.79
C GLY A 127 -7.11 17.18 -6.68
N ALA A 128 -6.94 18.51 -6.81
CA ALA A 128 -7.82 19.35 -7.61
C ALA A 128 -7.82 18.91 -9.09
N THR A 129 -6.63 18.75 -9.66
CA THR A 129 -6.42 18.28 -11.04
C THR A 129 -6.92 16.84 -11.19
N THR A 130 -6.64 15.99 -10.20
CA THR A 130 -7.05 14.58 -10.21
C THR A 130 -8.56 14.41 -10.18
N TYR A 131 -9.26 15.13 -9.30
CA TYR A 131 -10.71 15.04 -9.14
C TYR A 131 -11.44 15.59 -10.36
N ALA A 132 -10.96 16.69 -10.95
CA ALA A 132 -11.53 17.23 -12.17
C ALA A 132 -11.46 16.21 -13.32
N ALA A 133 -10.27 15.64 -13.57
CA ALA A 133 -10.07 14.64 -14.61
C ALA A 133 -10.88 13.35 -14.35
N LEU A 134 -10.96 12.93 -13.08
CA LEU A 134 -11.71 11.74 -12.68
C LEU A 134 -13.22 11.91 -12.86
N ILE A 135 -13.79 13.03 -12.40
CA ILE A 135 -15.22 13.33 -12.54
C ILE A 135 -15.61 13.46 -14.00
N GLU A 136 -14.80 14.15 -14.82
CA GLU A 136 -15.02 14.24 -16.26
C GLU A 136 -15.05 12.85 -16.91
N ALA A 137 -14.05 12.03 -16.62
CA ALA A 137 -13.95 10.68 -17.17
C ALA A 137 -15.12 9.79 -16.75
N ILE A 138 -15.54 9.87 -15.48
CA ILE A 138 -16.72 9.15 -14.97
C ILE A 138 -17.97 9.61 -15.72
N GLY A 139 -18.16 10.91 -15.95
CA GLY A 139 -19.30 11.44 -16.71
C GLY A 139 -19.39 10.92 -18.15
N GLN A 140 -18.27 10.44 -18.71
CA GLN A 140 -18.20 9.86 -20.06
C GLN A 140 -18.38 8.33 -20.08
N ALA A 141 -18.42 7.67 -18.91
CA ALA A 141 -18.53 6.22 -18.80
C ALA A 141 -19.83 5.69 -19.43
N ARG A 142 -19.74 4.53 -20.10
CA ARG A 142 -20.84 3.92 -20.86
C ARG A 142 -21.22 2.51 -20.41
N ASP A 143 -20.29 1.74 -19.86
CA ASP A 143 -20.53 0.36 -19.43
C ASP A 143 -20.30 0.17 -17.93
N HIS A 144 -19.12 0.52 -17.40
CA HIS A 144 -18.81 0.34 -15.99
C HIS A 144 -17.81 1.35 -15.41
N VAL A 145 -17.93 1.59 -14.11
CA VAL A 145 -16.95 2.30 -13.29
C VAL A 145 -16.65 1.46 -12.05
N HIS A 146 -15.38 1.10 -11.90
CA HIS A 146 -14.87 0.31 -10.77
C HIS A 146 -13.89 1.17 -9.97
N LEU A 147 -14.10 1.31 -8.66
CA LEU A 147 -13.26 2.14 -7.79
C LEU A 147 -12.84 1.36 -6.54
N GLU A 148 -11.58 1.51 -6.17
CA GLU A 148 -11.02 1.04 -4.89
C GLU A 148 -10.24 2.17 -4.22
N TYR A 149 -10.59 2.50 -2.97
CA TYR A 149 -9.92 3.55 -2.20
C TYR A 149 -9.71 3.20 -0.73
N TYR A 150 -8.56 3.63 -0.21
CA TYR A 150 -8.27 3.60 1.23
C TYR A 150 -9.09 4.64 2.01
N ILE A 151 -8.88 5.93 1.71
CA ILE A 151 -9.65 7.03 2.30
C ILE A 151 -10.63 7.57 1.26
N PHE A 152 -11.89 7.62 1.66
CA PHE A 152 -12.97 8.31 0.99
C PHE A 152 -13.74 9.05 2.07
N ASN A 153 -13.68 10.38 2.07
CA ASN A 153 -14.31 11.21 3.10
C ASN A 153 -15.64 11.80 2.61
N PRO A 154 -16.60 12.07 3.52
CA PRO A 154 -17.87 12.73 3.17
C PRO A 154 -17.73 14.26 3.09
N ASP A 155 -16.64 14.74 2.48
CA ASP A 155 -16.32 16.16 2.26
C ASP A 155 -16.71 16.59 0.83
N HIS A 156 -16.20 17.73 0.35
CA HIS A 156 -16.56 18.26 -0.95
C HIS A 156 -16.10 17.33 -2.08
N ALA A 157 -14.84 16.90 -2.05
CA ALA A 157 -14.27 15.97 -3.04
C ALA A 157 -15.05 14.65 -3.07
N GLY A 158 -15.27 14.02 -1.91
CA GLY A 158 -16.02 12.77 -1.86
C GLY A 158 -17.49 12.90 -2.22
N THR A 159 -18.12 14.03 -1.90
CA THR A 159 -19.51 14.32 -2.30
C THR A 159 -19.62 14.46 -3.82
N ALA A 160 -18.73 15.23 -4.44
CA ALA A 160 -18.72 15.43 -5.88
C ALA A 160 -18.49 14.11 -6.63
N LEU A 161 -17.54 13.30 -6.17
CA LEU A 161 -17.28 11.98 -6.76
C LEU A 161 -18.49 11.04 -6.57
N ARG A 162 -19.08 10.97 -5.37
CA ARG A 162 -20.30 10.18 -5.13
C ARG A 162 -21.41 10.58 -6.08
N ASP A 163 -21.65 11.88 -6.26
CA ASP A 163 -22.75 12.36 -7.08
C ASP A 163 -22.55 12.06 -8.57
N ALA A 164 -21.31 12.13 -9.07
CA ALA A 164 -20.96 11.67 -10.41
C ALA A 164 -21.23 10.16 -10.59
N LEU A 165 -20.89 9.34 -9.58
CA LEU A 165 -21.16 7.90 -9.58
C LEU A 165 -22.67 7.59 -9.53
N VAL A 166 -23.43 8.33 -8.72
CA VAL A 166 -24.90 8.21 -8.64
C VAL A 166 -25.54 8.51 -9.98
N GLU A 167 -25.08 9.56 -10.65
CA GLU A 167 -25.61 9.97 -11.95
C GLU A 167 -25.34 8.91 -13.02
N ARG A 168 -24.12 8.36 -13.08
CA ARG A 168 -23.78 7.24 -13.97
C ARG A 168 -24.56 5.96 -13.67
N ALA A 169 -24.73 5.61 -12.40
CA ALA A 169 -25.55 4.46 -12.00
C ALA A 169 -27.01 4.61 -12.47
N ARG A 170 -27.59 5.82 -12.34
CA ARG A 170 -28.94 6.12 -12.86
C ARG A 170 -29.02 6.03 -14.39
N ALA A 171 -27.93 6.34 -15.08
CA ALA A 171 -27.82 6.16 -16.54
C ALA A 171 -27.65 4.69 -16.96
N GLY A 172 -27.61 3.75 -16.02
CA GLY A 172 -27.49 2.30 -16.28
C GLY A 172 -26.06 1.78 -16.36
N VAL A 173 -25.06 2.62 -16.06
CA VAL A 173 -23.64 2.23 -15.97
C VAL A 173 -23.43 1.40 -14.71
N GLN A 174 -22.71 0.28 -14.80
CA GLN A 174 -22.40 -0.54 -13.64
C GLN A 174 -21.35 0.14 -12.76
N VAL A 175 -21.73 0.56 -11.55
CA VAL A 175 -20.82 1.19 -10.61
C VAL A 175 -20.51 0.26 -9.44
N ARG A 176 -19.22 0.00 -9.20
CA ARG A 176 -18.73 -0.78 -8.04
C ARG A 176 -17.70 0.01 -7.26
N LEU A 177 -17.99 0.24 -5.98
CA LEU A 177 -17.16 1.00 -5.07
C LEU A 177 -16.66 0.12 -3.91
N LEU A 178 -15.36 -0.15 -3.88
CA LEU A 178 -14.67 -0.88 -2.82
C LEU A 178 -13.95 0.10 -1.90
N LEU A 179 -14.26 0.07 -0.61
CA LEU A 179 -13.70 1.01 0.37
C LEU A 179 -13.01 0.29 1.51
N ASP A 180 -11.87 0.81 1.93
CA ASP A 180 -11.23 0.36 3.15
C ASP A 180 -12.03 0.83 4.38
N ALA A 181 -12.49 -0.12 5.19
CA ALA A 181 -13.29 0.17 6.38
C ALA A 181 -12.57 0.98 7.49
N VAL A 182 -11.23 0.98 7.54
CA VAL A 182 -10.45 1.77 8.52
C VAL A 182 -10.11 3.14 7.94
N GLY A 183 -9.57 3.20 6.72
CA GLY A 183 -9.24 4.45 6.06
C GLY A 183 -10.47 5.33 5.84
N SER A 184 -11.57 4.74 5.37
CA SER A 184 -12.84 5.47 5.13
C SER A 184 -13.74 5.44 6.36
N SER A 185 -13.16 5.55 7.56
CA SER A 185 -13.92 5.37 8.80
C SER A 185 -14.92 6.48 9.09
N ALA A 186 -14.68 7.68 8.53
CA ALA A 186 -15.50 8.88 8.65
C ALA A 186 -16.81 8.80 7.86
N LEU A 187 -16.97 7.86 6.91
CA LEU A 187 -18.19 7.75 6.12
C LEU A 187 -19.38 7.24 6.95
N PRO A 188 -20.46 8.03 7.08
CA PRO A 188 -21.68 7.51 7.66
C PRO A 188 -22.40 6.62 6.64
N ALA A 189 -23.07 5.57 7.09
CA ALA A 189 -23.77 4.62 6.19
C ALA A 189 -24.77 5.31 5.23
N ARG A 190 -25.38 6.42 5.65
CA ARG A 190 -26.30 7.22 4.83
C ARG A 190 -25.63 7.91 3.64
N PHE A 191 -24.32 8.13 3.68
CA PHE A 191 -23.60 8.85 2.63
C PHE A 191 -23.63 8.10 1.29
N LEU A 192 -23.51 6.77 1.32
CA LEU A 192 -23.54 5.93 0.11
C LEU A 192 -24.97 5.54 -0.30
N ARG A 193 -25.99 5.90 0.49
CA ARG A 193 -27.37 5.52 0.22
C ARG A 193 -27.86 5.98 -1.16
N PRO A 194 -27.58 7.21 -1.63
CA PRO A 194 -27.96 7.63 -2.98
C PRO A 194 -27.36 6.75 -4.09
N LEU A 195 -26.13 6.25 -3.91
CA LEU A 195 -25.46 5.38 -4.89
C LEU A 195 -26.15 4.02 -4.94
N LEU A 196 -26.43 3.45 -3.77
CA LEU A 196 -27.12 2.15 -3.66
C LEU A 196 -28.55 2.23 -4.22
N ASP A 197 -29.27 3.32 -3.95
CA ASP A 197 -30.63 3.53 -4.47
C ASP A 197 -30.64 3.75 -6.00
N ALA A 198 -29.53 4.24 -6.57
CA ALA A 198 -29.32 4.35 -8.01
C ALA A 198 -28.91 3.04 -8.69
N GLY A 199 -28.73 1.95 -7.94
CA GLY A 199 -28.31 0.64 -8.45
C GLY A 199 -26.80 0.38 -8.43
N GLY A 200 -26.01 1.31 -7.88
CA GLY A 200 -24.57 1.07 -7.65
C GLY A 200 -24.32 0.07 -6.51
N GLU A 201 -23.17 -0.58 -6.54
CA GLU A 201 -22.72 -1.52 -5.51
C GLU A 201 -21.60 -0.91 -4.66
N ALA A 202 -21.65 -1.08 -3.34
CA ALA A 202 -20.57 -0.68 -2.45
C ALA A 202 -20.20 -1.80 -1.47
N VAL A 203 -18.90 -2.08 -1.34
CA VAL A 203 -18.36 -3.16 -0.50
C VAL A 203 -17.24 -2.64 0.38
N TRP A 204 -17.14 -3.18 1.60
CA TRP A 204 -16.09 -2.83 2.57
C TRP A 204 -14.97 -3.87 2.55
N PHE A 205 -13.75 -3.42 2.25
CA PHE A 205 -12.55 -4.23 2.44
C PHE A 205 -12.27 -4.38 3.93
N HIS A 206 -12.24 -5.63 4.42
CA HIS A 206 -12.06 -5.99 5.83
C HIS A 206 -12.90 -5.13 6.80
N PRO A 207 -14.21 -5.40 6.96
CA PRO A 207 -15.09 -4.59 7.80
C PRO A 207 -14.60 -4.50 9.25
N ARG A 208 -14.94 -3.41 9.95
CA ARG A 208 -14.55 -3.17 11.36
C ARG A 208 -15.13 -4.26 12.26
N GLN A 209 -14.35 -5.31 12.54
CA GLN A 209 -14.76 -6.44 13.39
C GLN A 209 -14.50 -6.22 14.89
N LEU A 210 -14.29 -4.96 15.32
CA LEU A 210 -13.91 -4.59 16.69
C LEU A 210 -14.87 -5.12 17.78
N LEU A 211 -16.11 -5.47 17.43
CA LEU A 211 -17.16 -5.90 18.37
C LEU A 211 -17.58 -7.38 18.23
N LYS A 212 -16.89 -8.21 17.44
CA LYS A 212 -17.21 -9.65 17.35
C LYS A 212 -16.36 -10.44 18.36
N PRO A 213 -16.97 -11.02 19.42
CA PRO A 213 -16.22 -11.82 20.38
C PRO A 213 -15.54 -13.00 19.67
N PHE A 214 -14.29 -13.28 20.04
CA PHE A 214 -13.47 -14.39 19.51
C PHE A 214 -13.01 -14.27 18.04
N LYS A 215 -13.20 -13.12 17.37
CA LYS A 215 -12.54 -12.82 16.08
C LYS A 215 -11.49 -11.74 16.25
N ARG A 216 -10.28 -11.97 15.72
CA ARG A 216 -9.19 -10.97 15.76
C ARG A 216 -9.55 -9.79 14.87
N PRO A 217 -9.34 -8.53 15.31
CA PRO A 217 -9.55 -7.39 14.46
C PRO A 217 -8.46 -7.35 13.37
N TRP A 218 -8.86 -7.05 12.13
CA TRP A 218 -7.95 -6.88 10.99
C TRP A 218 -7.42 -5.42 10.99
N LEU A 219 -6.65 -5.09 12.03
CA LEU A 219 -6.02 -3.76 12.20
C LEU A 219 -4.82 -3.60 11.25
N ASN A 220 -4.09 -4.69 11.04
CA ASN A 220 -3.13 -4.84 9.97
C ASN A 220 -3.87 -5.50 8.78
N LEU A 221 -3.33 -5.41 7.55
CA LEU A 221 -3.95 -5.96 6.34
C LEU A 221 -5.07 -5.05 5.79
N ARG A 222 -4.75 -3.80 5.44
CA ARG A 222 -5.70 -2.86 4.81
C ARG A 222 -5.44 -2.78 3.31
N THR A 223 -6.46 -2.44 2.53
CA THR A 223 -6.20 -2.01 1.15
C THR A 223 -5.76 -0.56 1.19
N HIS A 224 -4.57 -0.29 0.67
CA HIS A 224 -4.02 1.05 0.57
C HIS A 224 -3.99 1.54 -0.89
N ARG A 225 -4.66 0.79 -1.79
CA ARG A 225 -4.78 1.10 -3.21
C ARG A 225 -5.72 2.28 -3.44
N LYS A 226 -5.44 3.01 -4.52
CA LYS A 226 -6.31 4.03 -5.10
C LYS A 226 -6.37 3.71 -6.58
N LEU A 227 -7.47 3.11 -7.01
CA LEU A 227 -7.61 2.57 -8.35
C LEU A 227 -9.00 2.90 -8.87
N VAL A 228 -9.07 3.46 -10.07
CA VAL A 228 -10.33 3.62 -10.81
C VAL A 228 -10.17 3.04 -12.20
N ILE A 229 -11.15 2.26 -12.65
CA ILE A 229 -11.26 1.75 -14.01
C ILE A 229 -12.59 2.22 -14.62
N ILE A 230 -12.51 2.74 -15.83
CA ILE A 230 -13.67 3.24 -16.58
C ILE A 230 -13.73 2.48 -17.91
N ASP A 231 -14.84 1.76 -18.11
CA ASP A 231 -15.16 0.98 -19.30
C ASP A 231 -14.06 -0.03 -19.71
N GLY A 232 -13.17 -0.40 -18.79
CA GLY A 232 -11.98 -1.20 -19.06
C GLY A 232 -10.92 -0.50 -19.92
N GLN A 233 -11.10 0.74 -20.36
CA GLN A 233 -10.19 1.40 -21.31
C GLN A 233 -9.32 2.49 -20.69
N LEU A 234 -9.77 3.05 -19.58
CA LEU A 234 -9.12 4.16 -18.89
C LEU A 234 -8.95 3.81 -17.41
N ALA A 235 -7.77 4.10 -16.86
CA ALA A 235 -7.49 3.89 -15.46
C ALA A 235 -6.90 5.12 -14.78
N PHE A 236 -7.14 5.24 -13.48
CA PHE A 236 -6.48 6.18 -12.59
C PHE A 236 -5.84 5.42 -11.44
N THR A 237 -4.59 5.74 -11.08
CA THR A 237 -3.92 5.19 -9.90
C THR A 237 -2.83 6.13 -9.36
N GLY A 238 -2.38 5.95 -8.12
CA GLY A 238 -1.33 6.75 -7.50
C GLY A 238 -1.47 6.87 -5.98
N GLY A 239 -1.02 8.01 -5.42
CA GLY A 239 -1.06 8.28 -4.00
C GLY A 239 -2.39 8.89 -3.49
N ILE A 240 -3.02 9.71 -4.33
CA ILE A 240 -4.15 10.60 -3.96
C ILE A 240 -5.39 9.84 -3.50
N ASN A 241 -5.82 10.10 -2.27
CA ASN A 241 -7.10 9.64 -1.72
C ASN A 241 -8.27 10.55 -2.13
N ILE A 242 -9.51 10.22 -1.75
CA ILE A 242 -10.68 11.07 -1.97
C ILE A 242 -10.98 11.87 -0.70
N THR A 243 -10.40 13.07 -0.60
CA THR A 243 -10.64 14.02 0.49
C THR A 243 -10.19 15.45 0.15
N ASP A 244 -10.80 16.44 0.79
CA ASP A 244 -10.40 17.86 0.73
C ASP A 244 -8.97 18.09 1.28
N GLU A 245 -8.40 17.14 2.04
CA GLU A 245 -7.00 17.20 2.48
C GLU A 245 -5.99 17.02 1.33
N GLU A 246 -6.41 16.55 0.16
CA GLU A 246 -5.56 16.44 -1.05
C GLU A 246 -5.87 17.57 -2.06
N ASP A 247 -6.88 18.41 -1.78
CA ASP A 247 -7.38 19.45 -2.70
C ASP A 247 -6.74 20.82 -2.44
N GLU A 248 -5.68 21.14 -3.18
CA GLU A 248 -4.97 22.42 -3.08
C GLU A 248 -5.85 23.63 -3.42
N SER A 249 -6.94 23.45 -4.18
CA SER A 249 -7.87 24.54 -4.51
C SER A 249 -8.76 24.94 -3.32
N ARG A 250 -8.86 24.07 -2.32
CA ARG A 250 -9.72 24.25 -1.15
C ARG A 250 -8.93 24.44 0.14
N ASN A 251 -7.81 23.73 0.26
CA ASN A 251 -6.97 23.78 1.43
C ASN A 251 -5.54 24.15 1.02
N PRO A 252 -5.02 25.33 1.42
CA PRO A 252 -3.64 25.72 1.09
C PRO A 252 -2.60 24.79 1.73
N ASN A 253 -2.97 24.06 2.78
CA ASN A 253 -2.14 23.04 3.42
C ASN A 253 -2.47 21.61 2.96
N ALA A 254 -3.21 21.46 1.85
CA ALA A 254 -3.48 20.15 1.26
C ALA A 254 -2.18 19.39 1.00
N TYR A 255 -2.25 18.07 0.97
CA TYR A 255 -1.10 17.21 0.72
C TYR A 255 -0.61 17.37 -0.71
N ARG A 256 0.71 17.34 -0.86
CA ARG A 256 1.36 17.33 -2.17
C ARG A 256 1.55 15.88 -2.61
N ASP A 257 0.80 15.45 -3.59
CA ASP A 257 0.79 14.07 -4.04
C ASP A 257 0.68 13.97 -5.58
N LEU A 258 0.85 12.75 -6.08
CA LEU A 258 0.90 12.41 -7.49
C LEU A 258 -0.07 11.26 -7.78
N HIS A 259 -0.83 11.44 -8.85
CA HIS A 259 -1.67 10.43 -9.46
C HIS A 259 -1.32 10.31 -10.95
N MET A 260 -1.86 9.30 -11.60
CA MET A 260 -1.70 9.10 -13.04
C MET A 260 -3.01 8.68 -13.68
N ARG A 261 -3.23 9.18 -14.89
CA ARG A 261 -4.28 8.74 -15.82
C ARG A 261 -3.62 7.92 -16.92
N LEU A 262 -4.11 6.72 -17.16
CA LEU A 262 -3.51 5.79 -18.12
C LEU A 262 -4.54 5.20 -19.09
N ARG A 263 -4.11 5.05 -20.34
CA ARG A 263 -4.80 4.24 -21.36
C ARG A 263 -3.84 3.22 -21.95
N GLY A 264 -4.39 2.16 -22.52
CA GLY A 264 -3.64 1.11 -23.22
C GLY A 264 -3.84 -0.27 -22.62
N HIS A 265 -3.09 -1.23 -23.12
CA HIS A 265 -3.19 -2.64 -22.72
C HIS A 265 -3.02 -2.86 -21.20
N VAL A 266 -2.27 -1.98 -20.52
CA VAL A 266 -2.00 -2.10 -19.07
C VAL A 266 -3.26 -2.00 -18.20
N VAL A 267 -4.33 -1.39 -18.72
CA VAL A 267 -5.62 -1.32 -18.02
C VAL A 267 -6.21 -2.71 -17.78
N ARG A 268 -5.87 -3.73 -18.59
CA ARG A 268 -6.23 -5.14 -18.35
C ARG A 268 -5.74 -5.66 -17.01
N SER A 269 -4.47 -5.41 -16.73
CA SER A 269 -3.83 -5.87 -15.49
C SER A 269 -4.41 -5.14 -14.28
N LEU A 270 -4.70 -3.84 -14.42
CA LEU A 270 -5.34 -3.05 -13.36
C LEU A 270 -6.78 -3.50 -13.09
N GLN A 271 -7.57 -3.74 -14.15
CA GLN A 271 -8.92 -4.30 -14.08
C GLN A 271 -8.92 -5.67 -13.36
N LEU A 272 -7.93 -6.52 -13.67
CA LEU A 272 -7.77 -7.81 -13.00
C LEU A 272 -7.53 -7.65 -11.49
N VAL A 273 -6.66 -6.72 -11.09
CA VAL A 273 -6.42 -6.44 -9.67
C VAL A 273 -7.71 -6.02 -8.97
N PHE A 274 -8.48 -5.09 -9.54
CA PHE A 274 -9.77 -4.69 -8.98
C PHE A 274 -10.73 -5.88 -8.86
N ALA A 275 -10.86 -6.71 -9.91
CA ALA A 275 -11.76 -7.85 -9.90
C ALA A 275 -11.39 -8.87 -8.80
N GLU A 276 -10.08 -9.10 -8.59
CA GLU A 276 -9.60 -9.95 -7.49
C GLU A 276 -9.97 -9.37 -6.11
N ASP A 277 -9.82 -8.06 -5.91
CA ASP A 277 -10.16 -7.34 -4.67
C ASP A 277 -11.65 -7.33 -4.40
N TRP A 278 -12.45 -7.07 -5.44
CA TRP A 278 -13.90 -7.11 -5.36
C TRP A 278 -14.43 -8.49 -4.98
N LEU A 279 -14.00 -9.55 -5.67
CA LEU A 279 -14.45 -10.92 -5.39
C LEU A 279 -14.05 -11.36 -3.99
N TYR A 280 -12.84 -10.99 -3.56
CA TYR A 280 -12.36 -11.27 -2.22
C TYR A 280 -13.18 -10.57 -1.12
N ALA A 281 -13.44 -9.27 -1.29
CA ALA A 281 -14.13 -8.48 -0.27
C ALA A 281 -15.64 -8.75 -0.24
N SER A 282 -16.26 -8.94 -1.41
CA SER A 282 -17.70 -9.16 -1.54
C SER A 282 -18.11 -10.61 -1.25
N GLY A 283 -17.21 -11.57 -1.45
CA GLY A 283 -17.52 -13.00 -1.42
C GLY A 283 -18.41 -13.46 -2.57
N GLN A 284 -18.60 -12.64 -3.60
CA GLN A 284 -19.33 -13.01 -4.81
C GLN A 284 -18.56 -14.06 -5.62
N GLU A 285 -19.30 -14.87 -6.39
CA GLU A 285 -18.69 -15.83 -7.31
C GLU A 285 -18.15 -15.14 -8.58
N PRO A 286 -17.04 -15.64 -9.17
CA PRO A 286 -16.45 -15.05 -10.38
C PRO A 286 -17.42 -14.92 -11.57
N SER A 287 -18.44 -15.78 -11.65
CA SER A 287 -19.46 -15.73 -12.70
C SER A 287 -20.33 -14.47 -12.71
N ARG A 288 -20.20 -13.61 -11.68
CA ARG A 288 -20.83 -12.28 -11.65
C ARG A 288 -20.13 -11.27 -12.56
N PHE A 289 -18.90 -11.55 -12.98
CA PHE A 289 -18.21 -10.74 -13.97
C PHE A 289 -18.48 -11.30 -15.37
N ASP A 290 -18.91 -10.42 -16.25
CA ASP A 290 -18.93 -10.68 -17.68
C ASP A 290 -17.54 -10.40 -18.24
N ILE A 291 -16.86 -11.46 -18.68
CA ILE A 291 -15.49 -11.40 -19.24
C ILE A 291 -15.46 -10.44 -20.44
N ALA A 292 -16.49 -10.44 -21.28
CA ALA A 292 -16.54 -9.58 -22.46
C ALA A 292 -16.64 -8.08 -22.10
N ARG A 293 -17.18 -7.75 -20.93
CA ARG A 293 -17.22 -6.38 -20.41
C ARG A 293 -15.92 -5.97 -19.72
N LEU A 294 -15.28 -6.91 -19.01
CA LEU A 294 -13.99 -6.66 -18.38
C LEU A 294 -12.88 -6.42 -19.42
N TRP A 295 -12.95 -7.08 -20.56
CA TRP A 295 -12.01 -6.97 -21.66
C TRP A 295 -12.77 -6.67 -22.96
N PRO A 296 -13.17 -5.41 -23.17
CA PRO A 296 -13.93 -5.05 -24.36
C PRO A 296 -13.05 -5.22 -25.62
N ALA A 297 -13.69 -5.57 -26.73
CA ALA A 297 -13.00 -5.96 -27.96
C ALA A 297 -12.21 -4.81 -28.63
N ASP A 298 -12.56 -3.56 -28.32
CA ASP A 298 -11.91 -2.33 -28.80
C ASP A 298 -10.78 -1.84 -27.88
N MET A 299 -10.45 -2.61 -26.84
CA MET A 299 -9.32 -2.30 -25.97
C MET A 299 -7.99 -2.40 -26.75
N PRO A 300 -7.04 -1.47 -26.51
CA PRO A 300 -5.73 -1.52 -27.16
C PRO A 300 -4.98 -2.83 -26.88
N LEU A 301 -4.38 -3.40 -27.93
CA LEU A 301 -3.45 -4.50 -27.84
C LEU A 301 -2.09 -4.00 -27.33
N ARG A 302 -1.24 -4.93 -26.88
CA ARG A 302 0.11 -4.56 -26.41
C ARG A 302 0.91 -3.80 -27.48
N GLY A 303 0.79 -4.17 -28.76
CA GLY A 303 1.50 -3.52 -29.85
C GLY A 303 1.06 -2.09 -30.16
N ASP A 304 -0.10 -1.66 -29.66
CA ASP A 304 -0.63 -0.31 -29.94
C ASP A 304 -0.02 0.76 -29.04
N GLY A 305 0.54 0.36 -27.90
CA GLY A 305 1.17 1.27 -26.93
C GLY A 305 2.68 1.35 -27.12
N SER A 306 3.23 2.56 -27.08
CA SER A 306 4.67 2.82 -27.17
C SER A 306 5.36 2.88 -25.80
N ILE A 307 4.60 3.01 -24.71
CA ILE A 307 5.13 3.16 -23.34
C ILE A 307 5.13 1.78 -22.70
N ASP A 308 6.30 1.22 -22.38
CA ASP A 308 6.35 -0.02 -21.62
C ASP A 308 5.88 0.21 -20.18
N ALA A 309 4.91 -0.59 -19.72
CA ALA A 309 4.27 -0.40 -18.43
C ALA A 309 3.94 -1.75 -17.77
N GLN A 310 4.11 -1.83 -16.45
CA GLN A 310 3.80 -3.03 -15.69
C GLN A 310 3.17 -2.70 -14.34
N VAL A 311 2.11 -3.41 -14.01
CA VAL A 311 1.43 -3.30 -12.72
C VAL A 311 2.20 -4.09 -11.68
N LEU A 312 2.60 -3.43 -10.60
CA LEU A 312 3.23 -4.02 -9.44
C LEU A 312 2.23 -4.06 -8.28
N VAL A 313 2.07 -5.23 -7.68
CA VAL A 313 1.23 -5.41 -6.49
C VAL A 313 2.02 -6.05 -5.36
N SER A 314 1.94 -5.46 -4.16
CA SER A 314 2.36 -6.09 -2.91
C SER A 314 1.16 -6.31 -2.00
N GLY A 315 1.33 -7.21 -1.04
CA GLY A 315 0.28 -7.57 -0.11
C GLY A 315 0.70 -8.72 0.79
N PRO A 316 0.01 -8.87 1.93
CA PRO A 316 0.26 -9.93 2.91
C PRO A 316 -0.08 -11.34 2.40
N ASP A 317 -0.61 -11.44 1.19
CA ASP A 317 -0.92 -12.67 0.47
C ASP A 317 0.25 -13.17 -0.40
N SER A 318 1.33 -12.39 -0.52
CA SER A 318 2.58 -12.76 -1.20
C SER A 318 3.77 -12.67 -0.24
N GLY A 319 4.64 -13.67 -0.26
CA GLY A 319 5.89 -13.67 0.50
C GLY A 319 7.06 -13.00 -0.24
N TRP A 320 6.84 -12.48 -1.46
CA TRP A 320 7.91 -12.01 -2.34
C TRP A 320 8.28 -10.54 -2.17
N GLU A 321 7.41 -9.75 -1.53
CA GLU A 321 7.58 -8.30 -1.33
C GLU A 321 7.89 -7.59 -2.66
N THR A 322 7.09 -7.84 -3.71
CA THR A 322 7.37 -7.42 -5.09
C THR A 322 7.83 -5.97 -5.20
N ILE A 323 7.05 -5.03 -4.66
CA ILE A 323 7.36 -3.60 -4.80
C ILE A 323 8.72 -3.27 -4.17
N HIS A 324 8.99 -3.75 -2.95
CA HIS A 324 10.29 -3.59 -2.29
C HIS A 324 11.44 -4.19 -3.12
N ARG A 325 11.25 -5.41 -3.63
CA ARG A 325 12.24 -6.12 -4.44
C ARG A 325 12.55 -5.37 -5.73
N LEU A 326 11.54 -4.80 -6.38
CA LEU A 326 11.68 -4.02 -7.60
C LEU A 326 12.41 -2.69 -7.36
N HIS A 327 12.13 -2.00 -6.25
CA HIS A 327 12.93 -0.82 -5.87
C HIS A 327 14.39 -1.20 -5.63
N VAL A 328 14.67 -2.25 -4.85
CA VAL A 328 16.04 -2.70 -4.57
C VAL A 328 16.78 -3.09 -5.86
N ALA A 329 16.13 -3.85 -6.74
CA ALA A 329 16.70 -4.26 -8.01
C ALA A 329 16.98 -3.06 -8.91
N ALA A 330 16.04 -2.12 -9.03
CA ALA A 330 16.23 -0.92 -9.84
C ALA A 330 17.35 -0.02 -9.32
N ILE A 331 17.53 0.09 -8.00
CA ILE A 331 18.67 0.83 -7.40
C ILE A 331 20.01 0.17 -7.76
N GLN A 332 20.06 -1.17 -7.78
CA GLN A 332 21.28 -1.93 -8.10
C GLN A 332 21.60 -1.93 -9.60
N GLU A 333 20.58 -1.80 -10.46
CA GLU A 333 20.75 -1.70 -11.91
C GLU A 333 21.06 -0.28 -12.40
N ALA A 334 20.84 0.74 -11.57
CA ALA A 334 21.08 2.15 -11.90
C ALA A 334 22.57 2.46 -12.13
N ASN A 335 22.86 3.40 -13.03
CA ASN A 335 24.21 3.79 -13.42
C ASN A 335 24.49 5.30 -13.25
N GLU A 336 23.46 6.13 -13.23
CA GLU A 336 23.58 7.60 -13.22
C GLU A 336 22.92 8.22 -11.99
N ARG A 337 21.66 7.88 -11.70
CA ARG A 337 20.90 8.52 -10.63
C ARG A 337 19.82 7.64 -10.02
N VAL A 338 19.50 7.92 -8.76
CA VAL A 338 18.38 7.30 -8.04
C VAL A 338 17.66 8.39 -7.26
N TRP A 339 16.43 8.72 -7.64
CA TRP A 339 15.62 9.70 -6.91
C TRP A 339 14.43 9.00 -6.27
N LEU A 340 14.26 9.21 -4.96
CA LEU A 340 13.18 8.62 -4.17
C LEU A 340 12.41 9.71 -3.44
N VAL A 341 11.09 9.66 -3.57
CA VAL A 341 10.14 10.57 -2.93
C VAL A 341 9.12 9.72 -2.19
N THR A 342 8.98 9.93 -0.88
CA THR A 342 8.06 9.14 -0.05
C THR A 342 7.64 9.91 1.20
N PRO A 343 6.36 9.82 1.64
CA PRO A 343 5.94 10.42 2.92
C PRO A 343 6.59 9.72 4.12
N TYR A 344 6.76 8.40 4.03
CA TYR A 344 7.29 7.58 5.10
C TYR A 344 8.51 6.83 4.58
N PHE A 345 9.62 7.02 5.28
CA PHE A 345 10.91 6.43 4.92
C PHE A 345 11.43 5.63 6.12
N VAL A 346 11.14 4.33 6.11
CA VAL A 346 11.59 3.39 7.14
C VAL A 346 12.16 2.17 6.41
N PRO A 347 13.34 2.33 5.77
CA PRO A 347 13.87 1.33 4.85
C PRO A 347 14.27 0.05 5.58
N GLY A 348 14.00 -1.08 4.94
CA GLY A 348 14.60 -2.36 5.31
C GLY A 348 16.10 -2.38 5.02
N GLU A 349 16.81 -3.36 5.57
CA GLU A 349 18.27 -3.49 5.43
C GLU A 349 18.72 -3.56 3.96
N ALA A 350 18.02 -4.34 3.13
CA ALA A 350 18.35 -4.48 1.70
C ALA A 350 18.22 -3.15 0.93
N ALA A 351 17.15 -2.40 1.17
CA ALA A 351 16.93 -1.11 0.53
C ALA A 351 17.93 -0.06 0.99
N ARG A 352 18.23 -0.02 2.29
CA ARG A 352 19.26 0.86 2.83
C ARG A 352 20.63 0.54 2.23
N MET A 353 21.01 -0.73 2.20
CA MET A 353 22.26 -1.17 1.60
C MET A 353 22.34 -0.76 0.12
N ALA A 354 21.28 -0.97 -0.65
CA ALA A 354 21.22 -0.56 -2.06
C ALA A 354 21.41 0.95 -2.24
N LEU A 355 20.70 1.78 -1.47
CA LEU A 355 20.83 3.24 -1.52
C LEU A 355 22.26 3.70 -1.18
N THR A 356 22.84 3.15 -0.10
CA THR A 356 24.21 3.50 0.30
C THR A 356 25.24 3.00 -0.71
N SER A 357 25.05 1.83 -1.32
CA SER A 357 25.95 1.29 -2.36
C SER A 357 25.92 2.15 -3.62
N ALA A 358 24.74 2.57 -4.07
CA ALA A 358 24.60 3.47 -5.21
C ALA A 358 25.30 4.82 -4.95
N ALA A 359 25.10 5.41 -3.77
CA ALA A 359 25.73 6.68 -3.42
C ALA A 359 27.26 6.56 -3.30
N LEU A 360 27.77 5.51 -2.66
CA LEU A 360 29.21 5.22 -2.58
C LEU A 360 29.83 4.91 -3.97
N GLY A 361 29.03 4.38 -4.89
CA GLY A 361 29.39 4.18 -6.29
C GLY A 361 29.46 5.47 -7.12
N GLY A 362 29.05 6.61 -6.55
CA GLY A 362 29.13 7.93 -7.19
C GLY A 362 27.85 8.37 -7.91
N LEU A 363 26.75 7.64 -7.81
CA LEU A 363 25.47 8.01 -8.42
C LEU A 363 24.85 9.23 -7.73
N ASP A 364 24.03 9.99 -8.45
CA ASP A 364 23.21 11.06 -7.88
C ASP A 364 22.00 10.47 -7.14
N VAL A 365 22.21 10.09 -5.88
CA VAL A 365 21.15 9.54 -5.02
C VAL A 365 20.48 10.67 -4.23
N ARG A 366 19.17 10.87 -4.45
CA ARG A 366 18.36 11.90 -3.77
C ARG A 366 17.16 11.29 -3.06
N LEU A 367 16.90 11.74 -1.85
CA LEU A 367 15.75 11.37 -1.04
C LEU A 367 14.96 12.62 -0.66
N LEU A 368 13.71 12.69 -1.07
CA LEU A 368 12.76 13.73 -0.64
C LEU A 368 11.74 13.13 0.33
N VAL A 369 11.63 13.73 1.50
CA VAL A 369 10.71 13.34 2.57
C VAL A 369 10.03 14.57 3.17
N PRO A 370 8.85 14.44 3.79
CA PRO A 370 8.22 15.57 4.46
C PRO A 370 9.06 16.02 5.66
N LYS A 371 9.20 17.33 5.85
CA LYS A 371 9.79 17.92 7.06
C LYS A 371 9.04 17.48 8.32
N MET A 372 7.72 17.37 8.21
CA MET A 372 6.83 16.83 9.22
C MET A 372 5.74 16.01 8.53
N SER A 373 5.61 14.75 8.93
CA SER A 373 4.49 13.90 8.51
C SER A 373 3.29 14.08 9.45
N ASP A 374 2.17 13.47 9.10
CA ASP A 374 0.97 13.35 9.94
C ASP A 374 1.19 12.51 11.21
N SER A 375 2.33 11.79 11.28
CA SER A 375 2.78 11.06 12.47
C SER A 375 4.16 11.52 12.92
N TRP A 376 4.20 12.25 14.05
CA TRP A 376 5.47 12.66 14.67
C TRP A 376 6.43 11.48 14.85
N PHE A 377 5.89 10.32 15.24
CA PHE A 377 6.68 9.11 15.47
C PHE A 377 7.33 8.58 14.19
N VAL A 378 6.62 8.61 13.06
CA VAL A 378 7.18 8.22 11.75
C VAL A 378 8.27 9.20 11.32
N THR A 379 8.07 10.51 11.54
CA THR A 379 9.11 11.51 11.26
C THR A 379 10.39 11.27 12.06
N GLN A 380 10.29 10.93 13.35
CA GLN A 380 11.47 10.59 14.14
C GLN A 380 12.12 9.27 13.68
N ALA A 381 11.32 8.26 13.32
CA ALA A 381 11.84 7.00 12.80
C ALA A 381 12.63 7.21 11.50
N ALA A 382 12.12 8.03 10.58
CA ALA A 382 12.80 8.34 9.32
C ALA A 382 14.15 9.04 9.54
N ARG A 383 14.17 10.08 10.39
CA ARG A 383 15.39 10.83 10.74
C ARG A 383 16.48 9.96 11.36
N SER A 384 16.12 8.87 12.04
CA SER A 384 17.08 7.91 12.62
C SER A 384 17.97 7.19 11.59
N TYR A 385 17.64 7.27 10.30
CA TYR A 385 18.41 6.70 9.19
C TYR A 385 19.23 7.74 8.42
N PHE A 386 19.06 9.04 8.68
CA PHE A 386 19.66 10.11 7.88
C PHE A 386 21.18 10.13 7.99
N ASP A 387 21.73 10.02 9.20
CA ASP A 387 23.18 10.08 9.43
C ASP A 387 23.92 9.07 8.54
N GLU A 388 23.48 7.80 8.54
CA GLU A 388 24.07 6.73 7.74
C GLU A 388 24.02 7.02 6.22
N LEU A 389 22.88 7.52 5.75
CA LEU A 389 22.66 7.85 4.34
C LEU A 389 23.48 9.06 3.89
N LEU A 390 23.52 10.12 4.71
CA LEU A 390 24.32 11.32 4.46
C LEU A 390 25.82 10.99 4.40
N HIS A 391 26.30 10.15 5.32
CA HIS A 391 27.69 9.68 5.32
C HIS A 391 28.05 8.88 4.06
N ALA A 392 27.10 8.12 3.50
CA ALA A 392 27.28 7.40 2.24
C ALA A 392 27.21 8.29 0.99
N GLY A 393 26.79 9.57 1.13
CA GLY A 393 26.69 10.53 0.03
C GLY A 393 25.27 10.75 -0.51
N VAL A 394 24.24 10.16 0.11
CA VAL A 394 22.84 10.39 -0.27
C VAL A 394 22.45 11.83 0.05
N LYS A 395 21.80 12.51 -0.90
CA LYS A 395 21.32 13.88 -0.73
C LYS A 395 19.89 13.85 -0.21
N ILE A 396 19.70 14.18 1.06
CA ILE A 396 18.38 14.18 1.71
C ILE A 396 17.80 15.59 1.70
N TYR A 397 16.51 15.70 1.40
CA TYR A 397 15.75 16.93 1.34
C TYR A 397 14.46 16.79 2.17
N GLU A 398 14.18 17.79 3.00
CA GLU A 398 12.94 17.90 3.77
C GLU A 398 12.00 18.93 3.13
N TYR A 399 10.86 18.46 2.66
CA TYR A 399 9.81 19.28 2.06
C TYR A 399 8.97 19.98 3.14
N GLY A 400 8.93 21.32 3.10
CA GLY A 400 8.39 22.16 4.16
C GLY A 400 7.10 22.99 3.92
N PRO A 401 6.58 23.20 2.70
CA PRO A 401 5.39 24.06 2.54
C PRO A 401 4.08 23.37 2.97
N ARG A 402 4.02 22.04 2.89
CA ARG A 402 2.86 21.20 3.24
C ARG A 402 3.31 19.75 3.41
N MET A 403 2.40 18.84 3.76
CA MET A 403 2.72 17.42 3.86
C MET A 403 2.99 16.86 2.45
N LEU A 404 4.13 16.21 2.26
CA LEU A 404 4.47 15.50 1.03
C LEU A 404 3.95 14.07 1.12
N HIS A 405 3.05 13.68 0.21
CA HIS A 405 2.45 12.36 0.15
C HIS A 405 2.79 11.58 -1.13
N THR A 406 3.48 12.18 -2.11
CA THR A 406 4.00 11.50 -3.31
C THR A 406 4.81 10.25 -2.96
N LYS A 407 4.51 9.13 -3.64
CA LYS A 407 5.38 7.94 -3.66
C LYS A 407 5.89 7.70 -5.07
N ALA A 408 7.08 8.20 -5.34
CA ALA A 408 7.70 8.16 -6.66
C ALA A 408 9.16 7.76 -6.54
N PHE A 409 9.61 6.98 -7.53
CA PHE A 409 10.98 6.50 -7.64
C PHE A 409 11.42 6.64 -9.09
N ILE A 410 12.65 7.09 -9.30
CA ILE A 410 13.33 7.13 -10.60
C ILE A 410 14.68 6.43 -10.45
N ALA A 411 15.00 5.56 -11.41
CA ALA A 411 16.35 5.07 -11.65
C ALA A 411 16.76 5.45 -13.07
N ASP A 412 17.87 6.20 -13.16
CA ASP A 412 18.42 6.77 -14.39
C ASP A 412 17.39 7.61 -15.16
N ASP A 413 17.41 7.53 -16.49
CA ASP A 413 16.40 8.10 -17.39
C ASP A 413 15.45 7.02 -17.95
N ASP A 414 15.60 5.78 -17.50
CA ASP A 414 15.00 4.62 -18.15
C ASP A 414 13.76 4.09 -17.43
N VAL A 415 13.66 4.19 -16.09
CA VAL A 415 12.53 3.64 -15.35
C VAL A 415 12.05 4.52 -14.21
N CYS A 416 10.73 4.60 -14.04
CA CYS A 416 10.10 5.13 -12.85
C CYS A 416 9.08 4.17 -12.24
N ILE A 417 8.90 4.26 -10.92
CA ILE A 417 7.89 3.53 -10.16
C ILE A 417 7.07 4.55 -9.37
N VAL A 418 5.76 4.62 -9.63
CA VAL A 418 4.84 5.55 -8.96
C VAL A 418 3.58 4.80 -8.53
N GLY A 419 3.07 5.06 -7.32
CA GLY A 419 1.91 4.34 -6.82
C GLY A 419 1.50 4.70 -5.39
N SER A 420 0.93 3.71 -4.70
CA SER A 420 0.40 3.88 -3.34
C SER A 420 1.36 3.42 -2.23
N ALA A 421 2.39 2.65 -2.58
CA ALA A 421 3.33 2.06 -1.62
C ALA A 421 4.33 3.08 -1.08
N ASN A 422 4.37 3.26 0.24
CA ASN A 422 5.42 4.00 0.92
C ASN A 422 6.71 3.15 1.00
N PHE A 423 7.82 3.80 1.33
CA PHE A 423 9.12 3.14 1.52
C PHE A 423 9.31 2.64 2.96
N ASP A 424 8.38 1.79 3.42
CA ASP A 424 8.33 1.25 4.78
C ASP A 424 7.92 -0.24 4.82
N HIS A 425 8.11 -0.89 5.97
CA HIS A 425 7.78 -2.30 6.13
C HIS A 425 6.28 -2.58 5.99
N ARG A 426 5.42 -1.64 6.40
CA ARG A 426 3.96 -1.80 6.36
C ARG A 426 3.43 -1.84 4.93
N SER A 427 3.83 -0.93 4.04
CA SER A 427 3.43 -0.95 2.63
C SER A 427 3.99 -2.17 1.89
N PHE A 428 5.21 -2.60 2.21
CA PHE A 428 5.81 -3.74 1.52
C PHE A 428 5.26 -5.10 1.95
N ARG A 429 4.81 -5.24 3.22
CA ARG A 429 4.46 -6.55 3.81
C ARG A 429 3.03 -6.67 4.31
N LEU A 430 2.45 -5.58 4.82
CA LEU A 430 1.21 -5.62 5.59
C LEU A 430 0.01 -5.10 4.81
N ASN A 431 0.17 -4.03 4.03
CA ASN A 431 -0.90 -3.46 3.23
C ASN A 431 -0.95 -4.06 1.84
N PHE A 432 -2.14 -4.09 1.24
CA PHE A 432 -2.27 -4.29 -0.19
C PHE A 432 -1.97 -2.96 -0.88
N GLU A 433 -0.94 -2.95 -1.71
CA GLU A 433 -0.51 -1.76 -2.45
C GLU A 433 -0.55 -2.01 -3.96
N LEU A 434 -0.51 -0.93 -4.71
CA LEU A 434 -0.41 -0.94 -6.17
C LEU A 434 0.54 0.17 -6.62
N SER A 435 1.49 -0.18 -7.48
CA SER A 435 2.36 0.77 -8.17
C SER A 435 2.45 0.42 -9.64
N MET A 436 2.78 1.42 -10.46
CA MET A 436 3.09 1.25 -11.87
C MET A 436 4.58 1.41 -12.05
N MET A 437 5.21 0.43 -12.71
CA MET A 437 6.54 0.57 -13.27
C MET A 437 6.40 0.99 -14.73
N ILE A 438 7.03 2.09 -15.10
CA ILE A 438 7.00 2.64 -16.46
C ILE A 438 8.44 2.73 -16.95
N SER A 439 8.69 2.18 -18.13
CA SER A 439 9.97 2.26 -18.83
C SER A 439 9.80 3.07 -20.11
N ASP A 440 9.94 4.39 -19.98
CA ASP A 440 9.79 5.35 -21.07
C ASP A 440 10.52 6.65 -20.73
N ARG A 441 11.48 7.04 -21.58
CA ARG A 441 12.36 8.20 -21.32
C ARG A 441 11.60 9.51 -21.20
N ASP A 442 10.57 9.71 -22.01
CA ASP A 442 9.80 10.95 -22.00
C ASP A 442 8.95 11.06 -20.72
N ARG A 443 8.28 9.97 -20.31
CA ARG A 443 7.54 9.93 -19.05
C ARG A 443 8.44 10.10 -17.84
N VAL A 444 9.65 9.51 -17.86
CA VAL A 444 10.65 9.66 -16.79
C VAL A 444 11.18 11.10 -16.74
N ALA A 445 11.46 11.72 -17.89
CA ALA A 445 11.91 13.12 -17.95
C ALA A 445 10.85 14.11 -17.44
N GLU A 446 9.57 13.90 -17.79
CA GLU A 446 8.46 14.68 -17.25
C GLU A 446 8.36 14.54 -15.72
N LEU A 447 8.42 13.30 -15.22
CA LEU A 447 8.40 13.06 -13.77
C LEU A 447 9.61 13.70 -13.09
N ALA A 448 10.81 13.57 -13.66
CA ALA A 448 12.02 14.18 -13.13
C ALA A 448 11.89 15.71 -13.06
N THR A 449 11.27 16.34 -14.05
CA THR A 449 11.00 17.79 -14.04
C THR A 449 10.07 18.18 -12.88
N LEU A 450 8.99 17.40 -12.66
CA LEU A 450 8.09 17.61 -11.53
C LEU A 450 8.83 17.46 -10.19
N LEU A 451 9.59 16.38 -10.02
CA LEU A 451 10.31 16.11 -8.78
C LEU A 451 11.43 17.12 -8.52
N GLN A 452 12.12 17.60 -9.56
CA GLN A 452 13.14 18.62 -9.43
C GLN A 452 12.56 19.92 -8.85
N ALA A 453 11.36 20.34 -9.29
CA ALA A 453 10.70 21.49 -8.71
C ALA A 453 10.37 21.29 -7.21
N GLU A 454 9.98 20.09 -6.81
CA GLU A 454 9.77 19.77 -5.38
C GLU A 454 11.09 19.79 -4.60
N PHE A 455 12.18 19.25 -5.15
CA PHE A 455 13.53 19.35 -4.55
C PHE A 455 14.00 20.79 -4.39
N ASP A 456 13.76 21.65 -5.38
CA ASP A 456 14.16 23.06 -5.35
C ASP A 456 13.40 23.86 -4.28
N SER A 457 12.18 23.43 -3.96
CA SER A 457 11.37 24.01 -2.87
C SER A 457 11.68 23.45 -1.48
N ALA A 458 12.49 22.38 -1.41
CA ALA A 458 12.79 21.67 -0.19
C ALA A 458 14.10 22.15 0.46
N THR A 459 14.22 21.92 1.77
CA THR A 459 15.46 22.23 2.49
C THR A 459 16.39 21.03 2.45
N ARG A 460 17.61 21.20 1.95
CA ARG A 460 18.62 20.15 2.00
C ARG A 460 19.04 19.89 3.44
N VAL A 461 19.01 18.62 3.84
CA VAL A 461 19.50 18.20 5.15
C VAL A 461 21.01 18.12 5.11
N HIS A 462 21.64 18.68 6.13
CA HIS A 462 23.09 18.61 6.34
C HIS A 462 23.37 17.80 7.60
N ASP A 463 24.53 17.14 7.63
CA ASP A 463 25.00 16.47 8.83
C ASP A 463 25.31 17.54 9.89
N GLU A 464 24.47 17.59 10.93
CA GLU A 464 24.66 18.49 12.06
C GLU A 464 25.46 17.76 13.13
N ALA A 465 26.77 18.00 13.17
CA ALA A 465 27.61 17.54 14.26
C ALA A 465 27.07 18.09 15.60
N GLY A 466 26.75 17.20 16.55
CA GLY A 466 26.39 17.58 17.91
C GLY A 466 24.91 17.84 18.19
N ARG A 467 23.98 17.27 17.39
CA ARG A 467 22.53 17.31 17.69
C ARG A 467 22.23 16.89 19.14
N SER A 468 21.31 17.61 19.77
CA SER A 468 20.92 17.40 21.17
C SER A 468 20.50 15.94 21.43
N LEU A 469 21.09 15.33 22.46
CA LEU A 469 20.80 13.96 22.88
C LEU A 469 19.31 13.78 23.19
N TRP A 470 18.73 14.73 23.94
CA TRP A 470 17.37 14.62 24.46
C TRP A 470 16.30 15.07 23.47
N LEU A 471 16.61 16.03 22.60
CA LEU A 471 15.62 16.60 21.67
C LEU A 471 15.55 15.85 20.33
N HIS A 472 16.65 15.20 19.93
CA HIS A 472 16.74 14.55 18.61
C HIS A 472 17.13 13.08 18.73
N ARG A 473 18.31 12.78 19.26
CA ARG A 473 18.90 11.44 19.15
C ARG A 473 18.12 10.37 19.91
N LEU A 474 17.66 10.65 21.14
CA LEU A 474 16.86 9.71 21.92
C LEU A 474 15.45 9.48 21.33
N PRO A 475 14.68 10.52 20.96
CA PRO A 475 13.43 10.36 20.22
C PRO A 475 13.57 9.53 18.94
N GLU A 476 14.58 9.82 18.12
CA GLU A 476 14.86 9.10 16.86
C GLU A 476 15.21 7.63 17.12
N ALA A 477 16.09 7.36 18.09
CA ALA A 477 16.47 5.99 18.46
C ALA A 477 15.30 5.19 19.01
N PHE A 478 14.45 5.81 19.83
CA PHE A 478 13.25 5.16 20.35
C PHE A 478 12.23 4.88 19.24
N ALA A 479 12.03 5.85 18.34
CA ALA A 479 11.12 5.69 17.22
C ALA A 479 11.54 4.54 16.28
N ARG A 480 12.85 4.41 16.02
CA ARG A 480 13.43 3.32 15.23
C ARG A 480 13.12 1.92 15.76
N LEU A 481 12.85 1.76 17.06
CA LEU A 481 12.50 0.44 17.63
C LEU A 481 11.13 -0.05 17.13
N ALA A 482 10.23 0.84 16.72
CA ALA A 482 8.95 0.43 16.14
C ALA A 482 8.95 0.39 14.61
N SER A 483 10.10 0.58 13.94
CA SER A 483 10.24 0.45 12.49
C SER A 483 9.62 -0.82 11.88
N PRO A 484 9.61 -2.00 12.53
CA PRO A 484 8.93 -3.18 11.97
C PRO A 484 7.39 -3.10 11.95
N LEU A 485 6.80 -2.15 12.69
CA LEU A 485 5.36 -1.92 12.79
C LEU A 485 4.89 -0.71 11.98
N LEU A 486 5.82 0.21 11.70
CA LEU A 486 5.64 1.33 10.78
C LEU A 486 5.76 0.85 9.33
#